data_AF-A0A1H2Z2P9-F1
#
_entry.id   AF-A0A1H2Z2P9-F1
#
_cell.length_a   1.000
_cell.length_b   1.000
_cell.length_c   1.000
_cell.angle_alpha   90.00
_cell.angle_beta   90.00
_cell.angle_gamma   90.00
#
_symmetry.space_group_name_H-M   'P 1'
#
loop_
_entity.id
_entity.type
_entity.pdbx_description
1 polymer ?
#
loop_
_entity_poly.entity_id
_entity_poly.type
_entity_poly.pdbx_seq_one_letter_code
_entity_poly.pdbx_strand_id
1 'polypeptide(L)'
;MRIDLGCGSRKFNDCMGIDKVAYRGVDLVHDFEKPLPLKDNSVQFVMASHSLEYAENLLDVLGELYRVCRHKAMVCLVVPYAHVSSHLVNPQFKQLFNEYSPRYWTASADHVISEDEFMLPQQESWSLNEDSSIDFRPLHMEYFYFPAYCSGYDRLELSLLRQSQLNVVHQMMIHLLVVKQPISLHEMQLLQETATFEEPTYITEHRAAITEIEAKETTFYLDHLHPILGQMKGKKSAAKPSTKPSAWPNSQKEREKGKEKVNEKDTEKGIAKREKPLAGKLKPASRQSTKTKLKSAAEKTRTNRI
;
A
#
# COMPACT_ATOMS: atom_id res chain seq x y z
N MET A 1 27.73 3.69 -4.65
CA MET A 1 27.12 4.85 -3.95
C MET A 1 25.96 4.37 -3.10
N ARG A 2 25.64 5.06 -2.01
CA ARG A 2 24.50 4.77 -1.13
C ARG A 2 23.62 6.01 -1.07
N ILE A 3 22.31 5.86 -1.15
CA ILE A 3 21.36 6.99 -1.19
C ILE A 3 20.27 6.83 -0.14
N ASP A 4 19.73 7.95 0.31
CA ASP A 4 18.56 8.04 1.19
C ASP A 4 17.50 8.92 0.51
N LEU A 5 16.40 8.31 0.09
CA LEU A 5 15.36 8.90 -0.74
C LEU A 5 14.22 9.43 0.14
N GLY A 6 13.95 10.74 0.04
CA GLY A 6 13.02 11.44 0.93
C GLY A 6 13.57 11.58 2.35
N CYS A 7 14.87 11.88 2.46
CA CYS A 7 15.61 11.88 3.72
C CYS A 7 15.15 12.92 4.76
N GLY A 8 14.34 13.90 4.35
CA GLY A 8 13.85 14.96 5.24
C GLY A 8 15.00 15.70 5.94
N SER A 9 14.81 16.00 7.22
CA SER A 9 15.85 16.61 8.07
C SER A 9 16.75 15.58 8.78
N ARG A 10 16.53 14.28 8.56
CA ARG A 10 17.20 13.19 9.29
C ARG A 10 17.72 12.16 8.31
N LYS A 11 18.73 12.58 7.55
CA LYS A 11 19.44 11.73 6.60
C LYS A 11 20.05 10.51 7.27
N PHE A 12 19.89 9.34 6.65
CA PHE A 12 20.52 8.09 7.03
C PHE A 12 22.03 8.17 6.88
N ASN A 13 22.76 7.63 7.87
CA ASN A 13 24.21 7.73 7.91
C ASN A 13 24.85 7.07 6.69
N ASP A 14 25.99 7.63 6.27
CA ASP A 14 26.79 7.16 5.13
C ASP A 14 26.02 7.09 3.79
N CYS A 15 24.91 7.81 3.67
CA CYS A 15 24.12 7.95 2.45
C CYS A 15 24.12 9.39 1.94
N MET A 16 23.99 9.52 0.62
CA MET A 16 23.64 10.79 -0.02
C MET A 16 22.14 11.02 0.12
N GLY A 17 21.75 12.08 0.81
CA GLY A 17 20.35 12.42 1.08
C GLY A 17 19.74 13.17 -0.09
N ILE A 18 18.61 12.65 -0.57
CA ILE A 18 17.84 13.21 -1.68
C ILE A 18 16.46 13.59 -1.15
N ASP A 19 16.05 14.84 -1.32
CA ASP A 19 14.71 15.29 -0.94
C ASP A 19 14.26 16.44 -1.86
N LYS A 20 12.96 16.56 -2.11
CA LYS A 20 12.42 17.66 -2.92
C LYS A 20 12.47 19.01 -2.20
N VAL A 21 12.57 19.00 -0.87
CA VAL A 21 12.69 20.18 -0.02
C VAL A 21 14.12 20.30 0.49
N ALA A 22 14.65 21.53 0.50
CA ALA A 22 16.00 21.83 0.98
C ALA A 22 16.10 21.83 2.52
N TYR A 23 15.88 20.68 3.16
CA TYR A 23 16.10 20.52 4.60
C TYR A 23 17.60 20.55 4.94
N ARG A 24 17.89 20.78 6.22
CA ARG A 24 19.25 20.67 6.75
C ARG A 24 19.72 19.21 6.64
N GLY A 25 20.82 19.00 5.92
CA GLY A 25 21.46 17.68 5.76
C GLY A 25 21.20 17.00 4.40
N VAL A 26 20.28 17.54 3.59
CA VAL A 26 20.03 17.10 2.21
C VAL A 26 21.25 17.45 1.35
N ASP A 27 21.77 16.47 0.61
CA ASP A 27 22.92 16.65 -0.28
C ASP A 27 22.46 17.02 -1.71
N LEU A 28 21.31 16.49 -2.13
CA LEU A 28 20.72 16.74 -3.44
C LEU A 28 19.25 17.12 -3.29
N VAL A 29 18.92 18.38 -3.59
CA VAL A 29 17.54 18.84 -3.64
C VAL A 29 16.93 18.41 -4.97
N HIS A 30 16.18 17.32 -4.98
CA HIS A 30 15.61 16.73 -6.20
C HIS A 30 14.31 15.98 -5.89
N ASP A 31 13.37 16.09 -6.81
CA ASP A 31 12.08 15.42 -6.74
C ASP A 31 12.20 13.99 -7.29
N PHE A 32 11.96 12.98 -6.47
CA PHE A 32 12.15 11.57 -6.86
C PHE A 32 11.14 11.08 -7.91
N GLU A 33 10.05 11.83 -8.15
CA GLU A 33 9.13 11.58 -9.27
C GLU A 33 9.79 11.86 -10.63
N LYS A 34 10.92 12.58 -10.64
CA LYS A 34 11.69 12.90 -11.85
C LYS A 34 12.91 11.99 -11.95
N PRO A 35 13.39 11.71 -13.17
CA PRO A 35 14.58 10.89 -13.37
C PRO A 35 15.74 11.35 -12.49
N LEU A 36 16.30 10.43 -11.71
CA LEU A 36 17.35 10.75 -10.77
C LEU A 36 18.63 11.12 -11.55
N PRO A 37 19.35 12.21 -11.18
CA PRO A 37 20.58 12.64 -11.84
C PRO A 37 21.78 11.76 -11.43
N LEU A 38 21.56 10.46 -11.37
CA LEU A 38 22.52 9.43 -11.01
C LEU A 38 22.75 8.51 -12.20
N LYS A 39 23.98 8.00 -12.31
CA LYS A 39 24.35 7.04 -13.36
C LYS A 39 23.64 5.71 -13.14
N ASP A 40 23.34 5.03 -14.23
CA ASP A 40 22.85 3.65 -14.21
C ASP A 40 23.79 2.75 -13.42
N ASN A 41 23.24 1.80 -12.68
CA ASN A 41 24.00 0.78 -11.95
C ASN A 41 25.09 1.35 -10.99
N SER A 42 24.90 2.55 -10.45
CA SER A 42 25.88 3.21 -9.57
C SER A 42 25.53 3.13 -8.08
N VAL A 43 24.29 2.79 -7.77
CA VAL A 43 23.76 2.72 -6.40
C VAL A 43 23.79 1.28 -5.89
N GLN A 44 24.32 1.06 -4.70
CA GLN A 44 24.42 -0.25 -4.06
C GLN A 44 23.45 -0.43 -2.89
N PHE A 45 22.97 0.68 -2.34
CA PHE A 45 22.05 0.71 -1.21
C PHE A 45 21.13 1.91 -1.35
N VAL A 46 19.84 1.69 -1.08
CA VAL A 46 18.80 2.71 -1.01
C VAL A 46 18.12 2.59 0.34
N MET A 47 18.10 3.68 1.10
CA MET A 47 17.14 3.87 2.19
C MET A 47 15.95 4.66 1.65
N ALA A 48 14.73 4.25 1.99
CA ALA A 48 13.52 5.02 1.75
C ALA A 48 12.59 4.84 2.95
N SER A 49 12.77 5.71 3.94
CA SER A 49 12.00 5.71 5.19
C SER A 49 10.95 6.81 5.12
N HIS A 50 9.68 6.42 5.14
CA HIS A 50 8.52 7.32 5.08
C HIS A 50 8.54 8.31 3.91
N SER A 51 8.90 7.82 2.72
CA SER A 51 8.96 8.62 1.50
C SER A 51 8.07 8.10 0.36
N LEU A 52 8.06 6.79 0.11
CA LEU A 52 7.35 6.22 -1.03
C LEU A 52 5.82 6.24 -0.90
N GLU A 53 5.26 6.42 0.30
CA GLU A 53 3.81 6.62 0.48
C GLU A 53 3.29 7.91 -0.17
N TYR A 54 4.18 8.87 -0.40
CA TYR A 54 3.86 10.13 -1.07
C TYR A 54 4.05 10.07 -2.59
N ALA A 55 4.50 8.94 -3.14
CA ALA A 55 4.76 8.83 -4.56
C ALA A 55 3.47 8.89 -5.39
N GLU A 56 3.40 9.76 -6.38
CA GLU A 56 2.26 9.85 -7.30
C GLU A 56 2.24 8.66 -8.25
N ASN A 57 3.39 8.32 -8.85
CA ASN A 57 3.54 7.11 -9.66
C ASN A 57 4.66 6.21 -9.11
N LEU A 58 4.27 5.31 -8.20
CA LEU A 58 5.20 4.38 -7.56
C LEU A 58 5.99 3.51 -8.55
N LEU A 59 5.38 3.06 -9.65
CA LEU A 59 6.07 2.20 -10.62
C LEU A 59 7.15 2.96 -11.40
N ASP A 60 6.93 4.23 -11.70
CA ASP A 60 7.95 5.08 -12.34
C ASP A 60 9.12 5.31 -11.38
N VAL A 61 8.83 5.60 -10.11
CA VAL A 61 9.87 5.76 -9.07
C VAL A 61 10.66 4.46 -8.87
N LEU A 62 9.99 3.32 -8.79
CA LEU A 62 10.66 2.01 -8.70
C LEU A 62 11.46 1.68 -9.97
N GLY A 63 10.98 2.06 -11.15
CA GLY A 63 11.70 1.96 -12.41
C GLY A 63 13.00 2.77 -12.41
N GLU A 64 12.95 4.00 -11.92
CA GLU A 64 14.13 4.85 -11.77
C GLU A 64 15.11 4.33 -10.71
N LEU A 65 14.60 3.86 -9.57
CA LEU A 65 15.41 3.17 -8.56
C LEU A 65 16.09 1.93 -9.14
N TYR A 66 15.35 1.13 -9.91
CA TYR A 66 15.90 -0.04 -10.59
C TYR A 66 16.99 0.36 -11.58
N ARG A 67 16.81 1.41 -12.38
CA ARG A 67 17.82 1.93 -13.32
C ARG A 67 19.13 2.28 -12.61
N VAL A 68 19.08 3.07 -11.54
CA VAL A 68 20.28 3.56 -10.82
C VAL A 68 20.93 2.49 -9.94
N CYS A 69 20.15 1.52 -9.45
CA CYS A 69 20.66 0.41 -8.64
C CYS A 69 21.49 -0.56 -9.47
N ARG A 70 22.61 -1.04 -8.93
CA ARG A 70 23.37 -2.14 -9.50
C ARG A 70 22.70 -3.48 -9.22
N HIS A 71 23.10 -4.52 -9.94
CA HIS A 71 22.72 -5.88 -9.58
C HIS A 71 23.15 -6.21 -8.14
N LYS A 72 22.25 -6.81 -7.37
CA LYS A 72 22.38 -7.11 -5.94
C LYS A 72 22.50 -5.89 -5.04
N ALA A 73 22.00 -4.73 -5.50
CA ALA A 73 21.78 -3.61 -4.59
C ALA A 73 20.68 -3.95 -3.59
N MET A 74 20.80 -3.42 -2.38
CA MET A 74 19.82 -3.53 -1.30
C MET A 74 18.94 -2.28 -1.26
N VAL A 75 17.64 -2.47 -1.12
CA VAL A 75 16.68 -1.38 -0.91
C VAL A 75 15.93 -1.64 0.38
N CYS A 76 16.10 -0.76 1.37
CA CYS A 76 15.37 -0.79 2.63
C CYS A 76 14.21 0.21 2.54
N LEU A 77 12.98 -0.30 2.57
CA LEU A 77 11.76 0.50 2.61
C LEU A 77 11.21 0.44 4.02
N VAL A 78 10.92 1.59 4.62
CA VAL A 78 10.10 1.67 5.84
C VAL A 78 8.89 2.52 5.53
N VAL A 79 7.71 1.92 5.59
CA VAL A 79 6.48 2.53 5.08
C VAL A 79 5.31 2.36 6.05
N PRO A 80 4.36 3.30 6.07
CA PRO A 80 3.11 3.14 6.80
C PRO A 80 2.34 1.92 6.30
N TYR A 81 1.82 1.10 7.21
CA TYR A 81 1.08 -0.10 6.83
C TYR A 81 -0.34 0.26 6.36
N ALA A 82 -0.82 -0.43 5.33
CA ALA A 82 -2.06 -0.09 4.62
C ALA A 82 -3.32 -0.22 5.49
N HIS A 83 -3.35 -1.19 6.42
CA HIS A 83 -4.54 -1.49 7.22
C HIS A 83 -4.71 -0.58 8.45
N VAL A 84 -4.09 0.61 8.43
CA VAL A 84 -4.25 1.61 9.48
C VAL A 84 -5.31 2.62 9.05
N SER A 85 -6.36 2.76 9.87
CA SER A 85 -7.51 3.61 9.55
C SER A 85 -7.12 5.08 9.34
N SER A 86 -6.16 5.60 10.12
CA SER A 86 -5.66 6.98 9.95
C SER A 86 -4.86 7.17 8.65
N HIS A 87 -4.17 6.14 8.17
CA HIS A 87 -3.43 6.20 6.90
C HIS A 87 -4.38 6.20 5.70
N LEU A 88 -5.44 5.37 5.75
CA LEU A 88 -6.44 5.27 4.69
C LEU A 88 -7.17 6.59 4.43
N VAL A 89 -7.35 7.42 5.46
CA VAL A 89 -8.02 8.73 5.34
C VAL A 89 -7.03 9.89 5.16
N ASN A 90 -5.72 9.63 5.17
CA ASN A 90 -4.72 10.68 4.99
C ASN A 90 -4.67 11.11 3.51
N PRO A 91 -5.07 12.35 3.16
CA PRO A 91 -5.10 12.80 1.77
C PRO A 91 -3.70 12.96 1.14
N GLN A 92 -2.65 12.97 1.96
CA GLN A 92 -1.27 13.08 1.49
C GLN A 92 -0.72 11.73 1.02
N PHE A 93 -1.21 10.61 1.56
CA PHE A 93 -0.78 9.29 1.14
C PHE A 93 -1.41 8.95 -0.22
N LYS A 94 -0.55 8.56 -1.15
CA LYS A 94 -0.91 8.19 -2.53
C LYS A 94 -0.75 6.69 -2.75
N GLN A 95 0.13 6.06 -1.99
CA GLN A 95 0.41 4.63 -2.04
C GLN A 95 0.08 3.97 -0.71
N LEU A 96 -0.39 2.73 -0.80
CA LEU A 96 -0.67 1.88 0.35
C LEU A 96 0.24 0.66 0.28
N PHE A 97 0.90 0.34 1.39
CA PHE A 97 1.84 -0.77 1.46
C PHE A 97 1.38 -1.84 2.44
N ASN A 98 1.39 -3.07 1.98
CA ASN A 98 1.22 -4.25 2.81
C ASN A 98 2.14 -5.36 2.30
N GLU A 99 2.02 -6.53 2.90
CA GLU A 99 2.78 -7.71 2.54
C GLU A 99 2.67 -8.03 1.04
N TYR A 100 1.54 -7.76 0.39
CA TYR A 100 1.33 -8.06 -1.03
C TYR A 100 2.06 -7.09 -1.97
N SER A 101 2.49 -5.92 -1.49
CA SER A 101 3.08 -4.88 -2.34
C SER A 101 4.31 -5.36 -3.14
N PRO A 102 5.30 -6.06 -2.55
CA PRO A 102 6.46 -6.56 -3.29
C PRO A 102 6.14 -7.58 -4.39
N ARG A 103 4.97 -8.24 -4.33
CA ARG A 103 4.56 -9.23 -5.33
C ARG A 103 4.29 -8.62 -6.70
N TYR A 104 4.14 -7.29 -6.78
CA TYR A 104 3.97 -6.55 -8.03
C TYR A 104 5.29 -6.05 -8.64
N TRP A 105 6.41 -6.18 -7.92
CA TRP A 105 7.70 -5.58 -8.30
C TRP A 105 8.71 -6.60 -8.86
N THR A 106 8.25 -7.82 -9.13
CA THR A 106 9.03 -8.88 -9.77
C THR A 106 8.10 -9.79 -10.56
N ALA A 107 8.58 -10.33 -11.69
CA ALA A 107 7.91 -11.38 -12.44
C ALA A 107 8.32 -12.80 -11.95
N SER A 108 9.26 -12.90 -11.00
CA SER A 108 9.76 -14.17 -10.52
C SER A 108 8.76 -14.86 -9.58
N ALA A 109 8.58 -16.17 -9.75
CA ALA A 109 7.84 -17.00 -8.81
C ALA A 109 8.66 -17.35 -7.56
N ASP A 110 10.00 -17.25 -7.64
CA ASP A 110 10.89 -17.61 -6.55
C ASP A 110 10.92 -16.52 -5.48
N HIS A 111 10.74 -16.92 -4.21
CA HIS A 111 10.79 -16.03 -3.06
C HIS A 111 11.34 -16.77 -1.83
N VAL A 112 11.80 -16.00 -0.85
CA VAL A 112 12.36 -16.51 0.43
C VAL A 112 11.53 -16.10 1.64
N ILE A 113 10.36 -15.51 1.40
CA ILE A 113 9.47 -15.10 2.48
C ILE A 113 8.65 -16.29 2.97
N SER A 114 8.48 -16.40 4.28
CA SER A 114 7.65 -17.44 4.88
C SER A 114 6.19 -17.34 4.41
N GLU A 115 5.59 -18.50 4.12
CA GLU A 115 4.16 -18.61 3.79
C GLU A 115 3.26 -18.11 4.93
N ASP A 116 3.73 -18.18 6.18
CA ASP A 116 3.03 -17.67 7.36
C ASP A 116 2.75 -16.16 7.30
N GLU A 117 3.53 -15.43 6.49
CA GLU A 117 3.32 -14.00 6.28
C GLU A 117 2.19 -13.71 5.28
N PHE A 118 1.70 -14.73 4.56
CA PHE A 118 0.76 -14.64 3.45
C PHE A 118 -0.29 -15.75 3.45
N MET A 119 -0.96 -15.92 4.59
CA MET A 119 -1.93 -17.01 4.82
C MET A 119 -3.17 -16.98 3.91
N LEU A 120 -3.44 -15.88 3.20
CA LEU A 120 -4.58 -15.73 2.31
C LEU A 120 -4.17 -15.51 0.83
N PRO A 121 -3.37 -16.41 0.21
CA PRO A 121 -2.91 -16.19 -1.14
C PRO A 121 -4.05 -16.44 -2.15
N GLN A 122 -4.23 -15.52 -3.11
CA GLN A 122 -5.19 -15.68 -4.21
C GLN A 122 -4.64 -16.50 -5.39
N GLN A 123 -3.32 -16.66 -5.48
CA GLN A 123 -2.62 -17.36 -6.57
C GLN A 123 -1.46 -18.19 -6.01
N GLU A 124 -1.15 -19.30 -6.68
CA GLU A 124 -0.04 -20.21 -6.32
C GLU A 124 1.34 -19.57 -6.59
N SER A 125 1.46 -18.70 -7.59
CA SER A 125 2.70 -17.97 -7.87
C SER A 125 2.90 -16.81 -6.91
N TRP A 126 4.15 -16.61 -6.49
CA TRP A 126 4.52 -15.43 -5.71
C TRP A 126 4.20 -14.13 -6.45
N SER A 127 4.73 -13.97 -7.67
CA SER A 127 4.46 -12.78 -8.47
C SER A 127 2.98 -12.67 -8.83
N LEU A 128 2.46 -11.45 -8.69
CA LEU A 128 1.15 -11.02 -9.18
C LEU A 128 1.25 -10.21 -10.48
N ASN A 129 2.46 -10.00 -11.00
CA ASN A 129 2.73 -9.23 -12.20
C ASN A 129 3.62 -10.02 -13.16
N GLU A 130 3.00 -10.65 -14.16
CA GLU A 130 3.68 -11.53 -15.13
C GLU A 130 4.67 -10.77 -16.03
N ASP A 131 4.41 -9.49 -16.30
CA ASP A 131 5.21 -8.64 -17.18
C ASP A 131 5.76 -7.42 -16.42
N SER A 132 6.75 -7.65 -15.56
CA SER A 132 7.44 -6.59 -14.82
C SER A 132 8.74 -6.16 -15.53
N SER A 133 8.89 -4.87 -15.80
CA SER A 133 10.15 -4.27 -16.29
C SER A 133 11.23 -4.15 -15.20
N ILE A 134 10.82 -4.35 -13.95
CA ILE A 134 11.66 -4.31 -12.74
C ILE A 134 11.66 -5.67 -12.06
N ASP A 135 12.76 -6.01 -11.37
CA ASP A 135 12.86 -7.24 -10.57
C ASP A 135 13.46 -6.90 -9.19
N PHE A 136 12.56 -6.56 -8.27
CA PHE A 136 12.83 -6.41 -6.84
C PHE A 136 12.30 -7.62 -6.10
N ARG A 137 13.18 -8.41 -5.50
CA ARG A 137 12.81 -9.61 -4.73
C ARG A 137 12.93 -9.35 -3.24
N PRO A 138 11.87 -9.56 -2.44
CA PRO A 138 11.96 -9.36 -1.00
C PRO A 138 12.82 -10.45 -0.36
N LEU A 139 13.78 -10.02 0.47
CA LEU A 139 14.59 -10.89 1.31
C LEU A 139 14.08 -10.93 2.74
N HIS A 140 13.58 -9.80 3.24
CA HIS A 140 13.10 -9.70 4.61
C HIS A 140 11.91 -8.74 4.70
N MET A 141 10.95 -9.08 5.55
CA MET A 141 9.83 -8.21 5.92
C MET A 141 9.62 -8.28 7.42
N GLU A 142 9.46 -7.11 8.02
CA GLU A 142 9.18 -6.95 9.44
C GLU A 142 7.97 -6.03 9.62
N TYR A 143 7.15 -6.34 10.63
CA TYR A 143 5.93 -5.63 10.93
C TYR A 143 5.99 -5.08 12.34
N PHE A 144 5.59 -3.84 12.49
CA PHE A 144 5.62 -3.13 13.76
C PHE A 144 4.19 -2.94 14.25
N TYR A 145 3.88 -3.66 15.33
CA TYR A 145 2.54 -3.77 15.89
C TYR A 145 2.22 -2.59 16.79
N PHE A 146 0.94 -2.21 16.85
CA PHE A 146 0.51 -1.27 17.88
C PHE A 146 0.79 -1.87 19.27
N PRO A 147 1.08 -1.05 20.30
CA PRO A 147 1.46 -1.53 21.63
C PRO A 147 0.53 -2.59 22.22
N ALA A 148 -0.74 -2.54 21.88
CA ALA A 148 -1.75 -3.48 22.34
C ALA A 148 -1.58 -4.93 21.83
N TYR A 149 -0.79 -5.12 20.76
CA TYR A 149 -0.50 -6.42 20.15
C TYR A 149 0.95 -6.86 20.37
N CYS A 150 1.73 -6.13 21.18
CA CYS A 150 3.12 -6.48 21.46
C CYS A 150 3.26 -7.68 22.42
N SER A 151 2.30 -7.92 23.30
CA SER A 151 2.39 -8.99 24.31
C SER A 151 1.22 -9.96 24.23
N GLY A 152 1.49 -11.25 24.46
CA GLY A 152 0.44 -12.26 24.66
C GLY A 152 -0.13 -12.86 23.36
N TYR A 153 0.55 -12.68 22.23
CA TYR A 153 0.21 -13.28 20.95
C TYR A 153 1.38 -14.07 20.39
N ASP A 154 1.11 -15.19 19.74
CA ASP A 154 2.11 -15.88 18.94
C ASP A 154 2.25 -15.27 17.52
N ARG A 155 3.28 -15.69 16.79
CA ARG A 155 3.55 -15.16 15.44
C ARG A 155 2.42 -15.42 14.45
N LEU A 156 1.78 -16.59 14.52
CA LEU A 156 0.72 -16.98 13.59
C LEU A 156 -0.56 -16.20 13.87
N GLU A 157 -0.91 -16.03 15.15
CA GLU A 157 -2.01 -15.18 15.61
C GLU A 157 -1.82 -13.75 15.14
N LEU A 158 -0.62 -13.18 15.29
CA LEU A 158 -0.32 -11.83 14.81
C LEU A 158 -0.45 -11.71 13.29
N SER A 159 0.04 -12.69 12.52
CA SER A 159 -0.12 -12.74 11.06
C SER A 159 -1.59 -12.80 10.64
N LEU A 160 -2.42 -13.57 11.34
CA LEU A 160 -3.86 -13.67 11.09
C LEU A 160 -4.58 -12.37 11.45
N LEU A 161 -4.26 -11.76 12.60
CA LEU A 161 -4.83 -10.48 13.03
C LEU A 161 -4.49 -9.37 12.03
N ARG A 162 -3.22 -9.27 11.61
CA ARG A 162 -2.75 -8.31 10.61
C ARG A 162 -3.56 -8.38 9.31
N GLN A 163 -3.84 -9.60 8.84
CA GLN A 163 -4.56 -9.84 7.58
C GLN A 163 -6.08 -9.71 7.69
N SER A 164 -6.65 -9.77 8.90
CA SER A 164 -8.10 -9.77 9.13
C SER A 164 -8.65 -8.49 9.77
N GLN A 165 -7.82 -7.69 10.43
CA GLN A 165 -8.25 -6.52 11.21
C GLN A 165 -7.47 -5.25 10.84
N LEU A 166 -8.16 -4.11 10.96
CA LEU A 166 -7.51 -2.79 10.89
C LEU A 166 -6.82 -2.46 12.21
N ASN A 167 -5.79 -1.61 12.13
CA ASN A 167 -5.06 -1.04 13.28
C ASN A 167 -4.34 -2.09 14.16
N VAL A 168 -3.82 -3.16 13.55
CA VAL A 168 -2.96 -4.16 14.22
C VAL A 168 -1.48 -3.82 14.06
N VAL A 169 -1.06 -3.55 12.83
CA VAL A 169 0.28 -3.11 12.44
C VAL A 169 0.21 -1.65 12.04
N HIS A 170 1.13 -0.82 12.54
CA HIS A 170 1.17 0.59 12.17
C HIS A 170 2.16 0.88 11.04
N GLN A 171 3.26 0.14 10.94
CA GLN A 171 4.25 0.30 9.88
C GLN A 171 4.91 -1.04 9.54
N MET A 172 5.53 -1.12 8.38
CA MET A 172 6.31 -2.28 7.97
C MET A 172 7.66 -1.85 7.40
N MET A 173 8.63 -2.76 7.49
CA MET A 173 9.93 -2.63 6.86
C MET A 173 10.14 -3.77 5.87
N ILE A 174 10.71 -3.46 4.71
CA ILE A 174 10.96 -4.42 3.63
C ILE A 174 12.39 -4.22 3.14
N HIS A 175 13.17 -5.31 3.11
CA HIS A 175 14.45 -5.34 2.42
C HIS A 175 14.29 -6.06 1.09
N LEU A 176 14.55 -5.33 0.01
CA LEU A 176 14.46 -5.82 -1.36
C LEU A 176 15.85 -5.97 -1.97
N LEU A 177 16.02 -7.04 -2.75
CA LEU A 177 17.16 -7.31 -3.60
C LEU A 177 16.87 -6.87 -5.03
N VAL A 178 17.75 -6.06 -5.61
CA VAL A 178 17.68 -5.68 -7.03
C VAL A 178 18.31 -6.75 -7.90
N VAL A 179 17.52 -7.44 -8.71
CA VAL A 179 17.97 -8.53 -9.58
C VAL A 179 18.00 -8.05 -11.02
N LYS A 180 19.18 -8.05 -11.66
CA LYS A 180 19.36 -7.68 -13.08
C LYS A 180 20.00 -8.79 -13.91
N GLN A 181 20.51 -9.81 -13.20
CA GLN A 181 21.13 -11.00 -13.77
C GLN A 181 20.50 -12.21 -13.06
N PRO A 182 20.45 -13.38 -13.70
CA PRO A 182 19.86 -14.57 -13.10
C PRO A 182 20.49 -14.89 -11.74
N ILE A 183 19.63 -15.13 -10.74
CA ILE A 183 20.02 -15.52 -9.38
C ILE A 183 19.24 -16.78 -9.00
N SER A 184 19.90 -17.71 -8.31
CA SER A 184 19.25 -18.94 -7.82
C SER A 184 18.53 -18.71 -6.49
N LEU A 185 17.51 -19.52 -6.20
CA LEU A 185 16.82 -19.51 -4.91
C LEU A 185 17.79 -19.77 -3.73
N HIS A 186 18.73 -20.70 -3.89
CA HIS A 186 19.72 -21.01 -2.87
C HIS A 186 20.63 -19.81 -2.55
N GLU A 187 21.02 -19.07 -3.59
CA GLU A 187 21.81 -17.85 -3.42
C GLU A 187 20.99 -16.74 -2.72
N MET A 188 19.69 -16.64 -3.00
CA MET A 188 18.81 -15.72 -2.28
C MET A 188 18.67 -16.09 -0.79
N GLN A 189 18.54 -17.38 -0.47
CA GLN A 189 18.49 -17.87 0.92
C GLN A 189 19.80 -17.55 1.65
N LEU A 190 20.95 -17.82 1.00
CA LEU A 190 22.25 -17.47 1.57
C LEU A 190 22.38 -15.97 1.84
N LEU A 191 21.90 -15.13 0.91
CA LEU A 191 21.87 -13.68 1.12
C LEU A 191 20.96 -13.29 2.28
N GLN A 192 19.80 -13.92 2.43
CA GLN A 192 18.89 -13.68 3.56
C GLN A 192 19.55 -13.99 4.91
N GLU A 193 20.39 -15.02 4.99
CA GLU A 193 21.06 -15.42 6.22
C GLU A 193 22.35 -14.62 6.50
N THR A 194 23.07 -14.20 5.45
CA THR A 194 24.41 -13.61 5.58
C THR A 194 24.45 -12.09 5.41
N ALA A 195 23.44 -11.50 4.78
CA ALA A 195 23.42 -10.06 4.55
C ALA A 195 23.18 -9.29 5.85
N THR A 196 23.83 -8.14 5.96
CA THR A 196 23.52 -7.16 7.00
C THR A 196 22.36 -6.29 6.51
N PHE A 197 21.19 -6.46 7.12
CA PHE A 197 20.01 -5.66 6.85
C PHE A 197 20.09 -4.33 7.60
N GLU A 198 20.49 -3.27 6.89
CA GLU A 198 20.56 -1.95 7.46
C GLU A 198 19.16 -1.35 7.65
N GLU A 199 18.93 -0.72 8.80
CA GLU A 199 17.64 -0.15 9.21
C GLU A 199 17.85 1.25 9.85
N PRO A 200 16.83 2.12 9.83
CA PRO A 200 16.89 3.41 10.54
C PRO A 200 17.06 3.24 12.05
N THR A 201 17.79 4.16 12.71
CA THR A 201 18.05 4.08 14.16
C THR A 201 16.78 4.07 15.01
N TYR A 202 15.73 4.79 14.58
CA TYR A 202 14.46 4.83 15.31
C TYR A 202 13.74 3.47 15.30
N ILE A 203 14.00 2.60 14.32
CA ILE A 203 13.45 1.24 14.28
C ILE A 203 14.12 0.39 15.35
N THR A 204 15.45 0.47 15.47
CA THR A 204 16.19 -0.20 16.54
C THR A 204 15.75 0.27 17.92
N GLU A 205 15.59 1.57 18.12
CA GLU A 205 15.08 2.18 19.36
C GLU A 205 13.66 1.71 19.69
N HIS A 206 12.78 1.66 18.67
CA HIS A 206 11.40 1.20 18.83
C HIS A 206 11.35 -0.28 19.24
N ARG A 207 12.17 -1.13 18.62
CA ARG A 207 12.26 -2.55 18.98
C ARG A 207 12.70 -2.73 20.44
N ALA A 208 13.70 -1.97 20.88
CA ALA A 208 14.15 -1.99 22.28
C ALA A 208 13.03 -1.55 23.26
N ALA A 209 12.29 -0.49 22.93
CA ALA A 209 11.18 0.00 23.74
C ALA A 209 10.04 -1.02 23.87
N ILE A 210 9.71 -1.75 22.80
CA ILE A 210 8.70 -2.83 22.83
C ILE A 210 9.16 -3.98 23.73
N THR A 211 10.41 -4.42 23.64
CA THR A 211 10.93 -5.49 24.51
C THR A 211 10.82 -5.11 25.99
N GLU A 212 11.00 -3.84 26.35
CA GLU A 212 10.76 -3.37 27.71
C GLU A 212 9.28 -3.40 28.13
N ILE A 213 8.36 -3.19 27.19
CA ILE A 213 6.91 -3.28 27.43
C ILE A 213 6.50 -4.75 27.59
N GLU A 214 6.97 -5.65 26.73
CA GLU A 214 6.73 -7.09 26.85
C GLU A 214 7.23 -7.66 28.18
N ALA A 215 8.38 -7.19 28.66
CA ALA A 215 8.93 -7.57 29.96
C ALA A 215 8.07 -7.09 31.15
N LYS A 216 7.24 -6.06 30.95
CA LYS A 216 6.29 -5.56 31.94
C LYS A 216 4.91 -6.15 31.60
N GLU A 217 4.63 -7.36 32.10
CA GLU A 217 3.35 -8.06 31.91
C GLU A 217 2.16 -7.08 31.91
N THR A 218 1.59 -6.81 30.72
CA THR A 218 0.41 -5.96 30.63
C THR A 218 -0.81 -6.86 30.74
N THR A 219 -1.34 -6.96 31.95
CA THR A 219 -2.53 -7.74 32.28
C THR A 219 -3.75 -7.08 31.61
N PHE A 220 -4.29 -7.74 30.57
CA PHE A 220 -5.59 -7.46 29.93
C PHE A 220 -5.79 -6.12 29.19
N TYR A 221 -6.13 -6.28 27.91
CA TYR A 221 -6.49 -5.28 26.90
C TYR A 221 -7.73 -4.41 27.22
N LEU A 222 -8.45 -4.60 28.33
CA LEU A 222 -9.69 -3.83 28.56
C LEU A 222 -9.51 -2.46 29.25
N ASP A 223 -8.30 -2.11 29.69
CA ASP A 223 -8.07 -0.88 30.47
C ASP A 223 -8.11 0.42 29.64
N HIS A 224 -7.87 0.38 28.33
CA HIS A 224 -8.03 1.57 27.47
C HIS A 224 -9.48 1.78 26.97
N LEU A 225 -10.38 0.81 27.21
CA LEU A 225 -11.83 0.99 27.03
C LEU A 225 -12.51 1.59 28.27
N HIS A 226 -11.77 1.75 29.37
CA HIS A 226 -12.29 2.27 30.63
C HIS A 226 -12.79 3.74 30.61
N PRO A 227 -12.41 4.63 29.67
CA PRO A 227 -13.04 5.96 29.58
C PRO A 227 -14.50 5.92 29.08
N ILE A 228 -14.94 4.84 28.44
CA ILE A 228 -16.25 4.77 27.77
C ILE A 228 -17.35 4.21 28.70
N LEU A 229 -17.00 3.49 29.77
CA LEU A 229 -17.98 2.90 30.70
C LEU A 229 -18.15 3.70 32.02
N GLY A 230 -17.25 4.64 32.31
CA GLY A 230 -17.31 5.49 33.51
C GLY A 230 -18.30 6.66 33.46
N GLN A 231 -18.75 7.08 32.26
CA GLN A 231 -19.66 8.22 32.11
C GLN A 231 -21.15 7.87 32.19
N MET A 232 -21.54 6.59 32.25
CA MET A 232 -22.95 6.17 32.31
C MET A 232 -23.48 5.82 33.71
N LYS A 233 -22.68 5.95 34.79
CA LYS A 233 -23.13 5.78 36.18
C LYS A 233 -22.86 7.04 37.01
N GLY A 234 -23.57 8.12 36.71
CA GLY A 234 -23.41 9.36 37.47
C GLY A 234 -24.40 10.46 37.13
N LYS A 235 -25.70 10.17 37.12
CA LYS A 235 -26.77 11.18 37.32
C LYS A 235 -28.11 10.49 37.54
N LYS A 236 -28.36 10.06 38.78
CA LYS A 236 -29.72 9.92 39.30
C LYS A 236 -29.97 11.00 40.36
N SER A 237 -30.98 11.80 40.06
CA SER A 237 -31.86 12.58 40.94
C SER A 237 -31.27 13.69 41.82
N ALA A 238 -31.59 14.92 41.45
CA ALA A 238 -32.37 15.83 42.31
C ALA A 238 -33.20 16.75 41.43
N ALA A 239 -34.52 16.53 41.41
CA ALA A 239 -35.50 17.41 40.78
C ALA A 239 -35.99 18.46 41.79
N LYS A 240 -36.23 19.69 41.33
CA LYS A 240 -37.29 20.62 41.79
C LYS A 240 -37.37 21.85 40.84
N PRO A 241 -38.48 22.62 40.81
CA PRO A 241 -39.29 22.72 39.59
C PRO A 241 -39.41 24.13 38.98
N SER A 242 -39.76 24.13 37.69
CA SER A 242 -40.54 25.09 36.90
C SER A 242 -40.36 26.62 37.08
N THR A 243 -39.92 27.28 36.01
CA THR A 243 -40.44 28.59 35.57
C THR A 243 -40.44 28.67 34.05
N LYS A 244 -41.51 29.26 33.50
CA LYS A 244 -41.94 29.30 32.08
C LYS A 244 -40.89 29.93 31.13
N PRO A 245 -40.92 29.63 29.82
CA PRO A 245 -40.01 30.22 28.85
C PRO A 245 -40.47 31.63 28.43
N SER A 246 -39.58 32.61 28.57
CA SER A 246 -39.71 33.94 27.95
C SER A 246 -39.13 33.90 26.53
N ALA A 247 -39.97 34.24 25.56
CA ALA A 247 -39.62 34.47 24.16
C ALA A 247 -38.64 35.66 23.99
N TRP A 248 -37.95 35.72 22.85
CA TRP A 248 -37.45 36.93 22.17
C TRP A 248 -36.96 36.58 20.74
N PRO A 249 -36.85 37.55 19.80
CA PRO A 249 -37.82 37.68 18.72
C PRO A 249 -37.25 37.40 17.32
N ASN A 250 -38.14 36.97 16.43
CA ASN A 250 -37.87 36.77 15.01
C ASN A 250 -37.90 38.12 14.28
N SER A 251 -36.85 38.45 13.53
CA SER A 251 -36.76 39.65 12.70
C SER A 251 -36.56 39.27 11.24
N GLN A 252 -37.64 39.25 10.45
CA GLN A 252 -37.56 39.44 9.01
C GLN A 252 -38.78 40.25 8.55
N LYS A 253 -38.49 41.45 8.04
CA LYS A 253 -39.43 42.40 7.43
C LYS A 253 -39.65 42.06 5.96
N GLU A 254 -40.93 41.98 5.62
CA GLU A 254 -41.60 42.68 4.51
C GLU A 254 -41.03 42.59 3.09
N ARG A 255 -41.79 41.93 2.21
CA ARG A 255 -42.01 42.36 0.83
C ARG A 255 -43.51 42.36 0.53
N GLU A 256 -44.10 43.54 0.45
CA GLU A 256 -45.37 43.76 -0.25
C GLU A 256 -45.07 44.10 -1.72
N LYS A 257 -45.90 43.58 -2.64
CA LYS A 257 -46.40 44.33 -3.80
C LYS A 257 -47.49 43.54 -4.54
N GLY A 258 -48.64 44.20 -4.72
CA GLY A 258 -49.30 44.32 -6.03
C GLY A 258 -50.32 43.25 -6.42
N LYS A 259 -51.59 43.68 -6.44
CA LYS A 259 -52.76 43.01 -7.03
C LYS A 259 -52.76 43.07 -8.56
N GLU A 260 -53.74 42.33 -9.11
CA GLU A 260 -54.38 42.36 -10.44
C GLU A 260 -53.93 41.27 -11.41
N LYS A 261 -54.75 40.69 -12.29
CA LYS A 261 -56.19 40.37 -12.42
C LYS A 261 -56.30 39.72 -13.83
N VAL A 262 -57.24 38.78 -14.01
CA VAL A 262 -58.02 38.54 -15.27
C VAL A 262 -57.43 37.59 -16.35
N ASN A 263 -58.24 36.54 -16.61
CA ASN A 263 -58.63 35.84 -17.86
C ASN A 263 -57.58 35.32 -18.84
N GLU A 264 -57.87 34.39 -19.75
CA GLU A 264 -58.89 33.36 -20.00
C GLU A 264 -58.44 32.79 -21.35
N LYS A 265 -58.29 31.46 -21.42
CA LYS A 265 -58.39 30.54 -22.59
C LYS A 265 -57.73 30.85 -23.94
N ASP A 266 -57.53 29.70 -24.63
CA ASP A 266 -57.20 29.47 -26.04
C ASP A 266 -55.69 29.52 -26.35
N THR A 267 -55.05 28.50 -26.92
CA THR A 267 -55.52 27.58 -27.96
C THR A 267 -54.67 26.30 -27.99
N GLU A 268 -55.28 25.23 -28.50
CA GLU A 268 -54.68 23.95 -28.89
C GLU A 268 -53.51 24.06 -29.88
N LYS A 269 -52.62 23.05 -29.80
CA LYS A 269 -51.83 22.34 -30.86
C LYS A 269 -50.46 21.98 -30.26
N GLY A 270 -49.99 20.73 -30.21
CA GLY A 270 -50.52 19.47 -30.68
C GLY A 270 -49.50 18.34 -30.44
N ILE A 271 -50.04 17.12 -30.50
CA ILE A 271 -49.44 15.90 -31.08
C ILE A 271 -48.39 15.12 -30.24
N ALA A 272 -48.87 13.94 -29.79
CA ALA A 272 -48.21 12.61 -29.64
C ALA A 272 -47.05 12.47 -28.62
N LYS A 273 -47.09 11.72 -27.50
CA LYS A 273 -47.60 10.34 -27.18
C LYS A 273 -47.33 9.35 -28.32
N ARG A 274 -46.61 8.24 -28.19
CA ARG A 274 -46.42 7.34 -27.04
C ARG A 274 -45.51 6.17 -27.49
N GLU A 275 -44.83 5.59 -26.51
CA GLU A 275 -44.65 4.15 -26.26
C GLU A 275 -43.74 3.25 -27.13
N LYS A 276 -42.97 2.44 -26.38
CA LYS A 276 -42.15 1.25 -26.67
C LYS A 276 -43.04 0.04 -27.10
N PRO A 277 -42.60 -1.25 -27.08
CA PRO A 277 -41.29 -1.93 -27.24
C PRO A 277 -41.35 -3.14 -28.24
N LEU A 278 -40.23 -3.87 -28.43
CA LEU A 278 -40.02 -5.33 -28.27
C LEU A 278 -39.06 -5.97 -29.31
N ALA A 279 -38.11 -6.75 -28.77
CA ALA A 279 -37.57 -8.04 -29.24
C ALA A 279 -36.97 -8.23 -30.66
N GLY A 280 -35.75 -8.78 -30.70
CA GLY A 280 -35.21 -9.44 -31.91
C GLY A 280 -33.76 -9.90 -31.77
N LYS A 281 -33.57 -11.21 -31.70
CA LYS A 281 -32.29 -11.98 -31.65
C LYS A 281 -31.34 -11.64 -32.81
N LEU A 282 -30.03 -11.81 -32.60
CA LEU A 282 -29.10 -12.45 -33.56
C LEU A 282 -27.80 -12.91 -32.87
N LYS A 283 -27.31 -14.07 -33.32
CA LYS A 283 -26.22 -14.93 -32.77
C LYS A 283 -24.89 -14.72 -33.57
N PRO A 284 -23.78 -15.42 -33.22
CA PRO A 284 -22.41 -14.87 -33.26
C PRO A 284 -21.65 -15.08 -34.58
N ALA A 285 -20.59 -14.31 -34.77
CA ALA A 285 -19.62 -14.48 -35.86
C ALA A 285 -18.47 -15.43 -35.47
N SER A 286 -18.07 -16.23 -36.44
CA SER A 286 -17.23 -17.42 -36.44
C SER A 286 -15.73 -17.19 -36.25
N ARG A 287 -15.10 -18.04 -35.43
CA ARG A 287 -13.66 -18.35 -35.47
C ARG A 287 -13.37 -19.30 -36.63
N GLN A 288 -12.48 -18.91 -37.55
CA GLN A 288 -11.85 -19.83 -38.51
C GLN A 288 -10.53 -20.36 -37.96
N SER A 289 -10.27 -21.60 -38.31
CA SER A 289 -9.18 -22.47 -37.90
C SER A 289 -7.97 -22.35 -38.82
N THR A 290 -6.78 -22.50 -38.25
CA THR A 290 -5.58 -22.93 -39.01
C THR A 290 -4.94 -24.09 -38.26
N LYS A 291 -5.22 -25.31 -38.75
CA LYS A 291 -4.41 -26.51 -38.52
C LYS A 291 -3.41 -26.59 -39.67
N THR A 292 -2.11 -26.61 -39.36
CA THR A 292 -1.08 -27.05 -40.31
C THR A 292 -0.42 -28.31 -39.76
N LYS A 293 -0.27 -29.27 -40.67
CA LYS A 293 -0.09 -30.71 -40.49
C LYS A 293 1.31 -31.09 -40.00
N LEU A 294 1.36 -31.97 -39.00
CA LEU A 294 2.42 -32.98 -38.87
C LEU A 294 2.27 -33.99 -40.02
N LYS A 295 3.37 -34.30 -40.70
CA LYS A 295 3.55 -35.56 -41.44
C LYS A 295 4.85 -36.21 -40.97
N SER A 296 4.72 -37.49 -40.61
CA SER A 296 5.80 -38.42 -40.31
C SER A 296 6.56 -38.82 -41.58
N ALA A 297 7.83 -39.17 -41.40
CA ALA A 297 8.47 -40.27 -42.10
C ALA A 297 9.71 -40.69 -41.29
N ALA A 298 9.59 -41.83 -40.61
CA ALA A 298 10.74 -42.66 -40.30
C ALA A 298 11.27 -43.24 -41.63
N GLU A 299 12.57 -43.49 -41.73
CA GLU A 299 13.13 -44.84 -41.94
C GLU A 299 14.57 -44.80 -42.54
N LYS A 300 15.49 -45.45 -41.79
CA LYS A 300 16.73 -46.15 -42.17
C LYS A 300 17.69 -45.49 -43.19
N THR A 301 18.99 -45.46 -42.84
CA THR A 301 19.99 -46.48 -43.23
C THR A 301 21.42 -45.91 -43.27
N ARG A 302 22.35 -46.63 -42.62
CA ARG A 302 23.80 -46.80 -42.89
C ARG A 302 24.82 -45.65 -42.76
N THR A 303 25.72 -45.86 -41.79
CA THR A 303 27.16 -46.25 -41.94
C THR A 303 28.03 -45.64 -43.04
N ASN A 304 29.29 -45.38 -42.64
CA ASN A 304 30.51 -44.93 -43.37
C ASN A 304 30.67 -43.42 -43.52
N ARG A 305 31.83 -42.78 -43.30
CA ARG A 305 33.27 -43.13 -43.16
C ARG A 305 33.90 -41.78 -42.68
N ILE A 306 34.94 -41.66 -41.86
CA ILE A 306 36.36 -42.06 -41.94
C ILE A 306 36.92 -41.90 -40.52
#